data_AF-A0AB37UQG9-F1
#
_entry.id   AF-A0AB37UQG9-F1
#
_cell.length_a   1.000
_cell.length_b   1.000
_cell.length_c   1.000
_cell.angle_alpha   90.00
_cell.angle_beta   90.00
_cell.angle_gamma   90.00
#
_symmetry.space_group_name_H-M   'P 1'
#
loop_
_entity.id
_entity.type
_entity.pdbx_description
1 polymer ?
#
loop_
_entity_poly.entity_id
_entity_poly.type
_entity_poly.pdbx_seq_one_letter_code
_entity_poly.pdbx_strand_id
1 'polypeptide(L)'
;MRSHLILKVEDKVMITTELRLWTVDEYHRMIEAEILTTEDRVELVEGQIIQLNSDRTLKSRIYAQARIAEYWIIDVNVRQVYVLREPGEETYQQEIILDGNAKLSPLAFPEIEVEVSQMFL
;
A
#
# COMPACT_ATOMS: atom_id res chain seq x y z
N MET A 1 17.85 -30.45 -11.18
CA MET A 1 18.54 -30.87 -9.95
C MET A 1 17.81 -30.25 -8.78
N ARG A 2 17.28 -31.09 -7.88
CA ARG A 2 16.44 -30.69 -6.75
C ARG A 2 17.34 -30.44 -5.54
N SER A 3 17.26 -29.26 -4.96
CA SER A 3 17.75 -28.97 -3.62
C SER A 3 16.55 -28.55 -2.78
N HIS A 4 16.07 -29.45 -1.91
CA HIS A 4 15.02 -29.16 -0.93
C HIS A 4 15.69 -28.80 0.39
N LEU A 5 15.33 -27.66 0.99
CA LEU A 5 15.70 -27.32 2.36
C LEU A 5 14.45 -27.46 3.23
N ILE A 6 14.45 -28.40 4.18
CA ILE A 6 13.36 -28.62 5.13
C ILE A 6 13.74 -27.89 6.42
N LEU A 7 13.04 -26.81 6.74
CA LEU A 7 13.07 -26.20 8.07
C LEU A 7 11.88 -26.73 8.86
N LYS A 8 12.18 -27.41 9.98
CA LYS A 8 11.19 -27.95 10.92
C LYS A 8 10.79 -26.81 11.87
N VAL A 9 9.54 -26.35 11.79
CA VAL A 9 8.91 -25.52 12.82
C VAL A 9 7.63 -26.22 13.25
N GLU A 10 7.46 -26.30 14.56
CA GLU A 10 6.54 -27.17 15.30
C GLU A 10 5.05 -26.96 14.92
N ASP A 11 4.33 -28.07 14.80
CA ASP A 11 2.87 -28.24 14.82
C ASP A 11 1.98 -27.25 14.02
N LYS A 12 2.39 -26.92 12.79
CA LYS A 12 1.46 -26.45 11.76
C LYS A 12 1.41 -27.46 10.61
N VAL A 13 0.20 -27.81 10.18
CA VAL A 13 -0.01 -28.52 8.91
C VAL A 13 0.65 -27.69 7.81
N MET A 14 1.79 -28.14 7.31
CA MET A 14 2.53 -27.52 6.21
C MET A 14 1.78 -27.84 4.91
N ILE A 15 0.78 -27.02 4.58
CA ILE A 15 0.18 -27.07 3.24
C ILE A 15 1.11 -26.29 2.31
N THR A 16 1.92 -26.99 1.52
CA THR A 16 2.67 -26.38 0.42
C THR A 16 1.69 -26.15 -0.73
N THR A 17 0.91 -25.07 -0.66
CA THR A 17 -0.06 -24.68 -1.69
C THR A 17 0.59 -23.73 -2.68
N GLU A 18 0.52 -24.04 -3.98
CA GLU A 18 0.77 -23.06 -5.03
C GLU A 18 -0.37 -22.03 -5.02
N LEU A 19 -0.02 -20.77 -4.76
CA LEU A 19 -0.99 -19.69 -4.70
C LEU A 19 -1.52 -19.40 -6.12
N ARG A 20 -2.83 -19.56 -6.35
CA ARG A 20 -3.46 -19.11 -7.60
C ARG A 20 -3.62 -17.59 -7.56
N LEU A 21 -2.97 -16.90 -8.49
CA LEU A 21 -3.10 -15.46 -8.65
C LEU A 21 -4.35 -15.10 -9.47
N TRP A 22 -5.03 -14.04 -9.06
CA TRP A 22 -6.18 -13.45 -9.71
C TRP A 22 -5.75 -12.46 -10.79
N THR A 23 -6.48 -12.47 -11.90
CA THR A 23 -6.37 -11.44 -12.93
C THR A 23 -7.26 -10.24 -12.58
N VAL A 24 -6.97 -9.09 -13.19
CA VAL A 24 -7.81 -7.88 -13.08
C VAL A 24 -9.23 -8.16 -13.54
N ASP A 25 -9.39 -8.89 -14.66
CA ASP A 25 -10.70 -9.24 -15.20
C ASP A 25 -11.51 -10.12 -14.24
N GLU A 26 -10.86 -11.05 -13.52
CA GLU A 26 -11.54 -11.87 -12.51
C GLU A 26 -11.99 -11.06 -11.31
N TYR A 27 -11.14 -10.15 -10.84
CA TYR A 27 -11.48 -9.25 -9.74
C TYR A 27 -12.70 -8.38 -10.09
N HIS A 28 -12.76 -7.82 -11.29
CA HIS A 28 -13.94 -7.07 -11.74
C HIS A 28 -15.20 -7.93 -11.85
N ARG A 29 -15.08 -9.17 -12.36
CA ARG A 29 -16.22 -10.11 -12.38
C ARG A 29 -16.75 -10.42 -10.99
N MET A 30 -15.90 -10.47 -9.97
CA MET A 30 -16.33 -10.66 -8.58
C MET A 30 -17.13 -9.45 -8.06
N ILE A 31 -16.77 -8.23 -8.47
CA ILE A 31 -17.53 -7.02 -8.13
C ILE A 31 -18.89 -7.02 -8.84
N GLU A 32 -18.90 -7.27 -10.14
CA GLU A 32 -20.14 -7.35 -10.94
C GLU A 32 -21.11 -8.41 -10.42
N ALA A 33 -20.59 -9.51 -9.87
CA ALA A 33 -21.36 -10.59 -9.29
C ALA A 33 -21.73 -10.36 -7.81
N GLU A 34 -21.44 -9.19 -7.23
CA GLU A 34 -21.65 -8.85 -5.81
C GLU A 34 -20.93 -9.79 -4.81
N ILE A 35 -19.91 -10.52 -5.27
CA ILE A 35 -19.03 -11.34 -4.41
C ILE A 35 -18.08 -10.44 -3.62
N LEU A 36 -17.64 -9.33 -4.23
CA LEU A 36 -16.90 -8.26 -3.59
C LEU A 36 -17.69 -6.98 -3.68
N THR A 37 -17.83 -6.32 -2.54
CA THR A 37 -18.55 -5.06 -2.39
C THR A 37 -17.60 -3.98 -1.90
N THR A 38 -18.09 -2.74 -1.88
CA THR A 38 -17.37 -1.62 -1.27
C THR A 38 -17.16 -1.80 0.24
N GLU A 39 -17.94 -2.67 0.91
CA GLU A 39 -17.83 -2.94 2.34
C GLU A 39 -16.67 -3.89 2.67
N ASP A 40 -16.30 -4.79 1.75
CA ASP A 40 -15.22 -5.76 1.96
C ASP A 40 -13.86 -5.10 2.12
N ARG A 41 -13.71 -3.86 1.61
CA ARG A 41 -12.48 -3.07 1.64
C ARG A 41 -11.28 -3.94 1.25
N VAL A 42 -11.20 -4.32 -0.02
CA VAL A 42 -10.11 -5.16 -0.58
C VAL A 42 -9.47 -4.51 -1.80
N GLU A 43 -8.20 -4.82 -2.05
CA GLU A 43 -7.44 -4.37 -3.22
C GLU A 43 -6.76 -5.55 -3.90
N LEU A 44 -6.69 -5.53 -5.23
CA LEU A 44 -5.92 -6.48 -6.02
C LEU A 44 -4.48 -5.97 -6.16
N VAL A 45 -3.53 -6.64 -5.50
CA VAL A 45 -2.09 -6.32 -5.57
C VAL A 45 -1.34 -7.56 -6.01
N GLU A 46 -0.61 -7.46 -7.14
CA GLU A 46 0.19 -8.56 -7.70
C GLU A 46 -0.57 -9.89 -7.85
N GLY A 47 -1.86 -9.80 -8.19
CA GLY A 47 -2.74 -10.96 -8.36
C GLY A 47 -3.26 -11.55 -7.04
N GLN A 48 -3.09 -10.88 -5.91
CA GLN A 48 -3.67 -11.27 -4.63
C GLN A 48 -4.75 -10.27 -4.24
N ILE A 49 -5.91 -10.77 -3.81
CA ILE A 49 -6.96 -9.95 -3.20
C ILE A 49 -6.60 -9.85 -1.73
N ILE A 50 -6.02 -8.71 -1.36
CA ILE A 50 -5.65 -8.41 0.01
C ILE A 50 -6.73 -7.50 0.59
N GLN A 51 -7.00 -7.62 1.89
CA GLN A 51 -7.77 -6.57 2.56
C GLN A 51 -7.03 -5.25 2.34
N LEU A 52 -7.82 -4.22 2.02
CA LEU A 52 -7.47 -2.82 2.05
C LEU A 52 -7.30 -2.46 3.52
N ASN A 53 -6.28 -3.05 4.11
CA ASN A 53 -5.74 -2.61 5.37
C ASN A 53 -5.26 -1.20 5.05
N SER A 54 -5.61 -0.22 5.88
CA SER A 54 -4.86 1.04 5.93
C SER A 54 -3.42 0.83 6.40
N ASP A 55 -2.85 -0.36 6.18
CA ASP A 55 -1.53 -0.75 6.60
C ASP A 55 -0.52 -0.08 5.67
N ARG A 56 -0.32 1.21 6.00
CA ARG A 56 0.71 2.10 5.51
C ARG A 56 2.04 1.35 5.36
N THR A 57 2.33 0.38 6.22
CA THR A 57 3.56 -0.41 6.23
C THR A 57 3.78 -1.20 4.94
N LEU A 58 2.75 -1.89 4.41
CA LEU A 58 2.91 -2.74 3.22
C LEU A 58 3.14 -1.89 1.97
N LYS A 59 2.30 -0.87 1.75
CA LYS A 59 2.44 0.03 0.59
C LYS A 59 3.72 0.86 0.67
N SER A 60 4.10 1.32 1.86
CA SER A 60 5.36 2.05 2.08
C SER A 60 6.56 1.23 1.63
N ARG A 61 6.61 -0.06 1.98
CA ARG A 61 7.69 -0.97 1.54
C ARG A 61 7.73 -1.11 0.02
N ILE A 62 6.59 -1.43 -0.61
CA ILE A 62 6.51 -1.64 -2.06
C ILE A 62 6.98 -0.38 -2.81
N TYR A 63 6.51 0.80 -2.38
CA TYR A 63 6.84 2.06 -3.06
C TYR A 63 8.27 2.53 -2.80
N ALA A 64 8.82 2.28 -1.60
CA ALA A 64 10.22 2.53 -1.32
C ALA A 64 11.15 1.64 -2.16
N GLN A 65 10.83 0.34 -2.27
CA GLN A 65 11.57 -0.62 -3.10
C GLN A 65 11.50 -0.26 -4.59
N ALA A 66 10.36 0.27 -5.05
CA ALA A 66 10.19 0.83 -6.40
C ALA A 66 10.91 2.18 -6.61
N ARG A 67 11.61 2.71 -5.60
CA ARG A 67 12.36 3.98 -5.63
C ARG A 67 11.48 5.19 -6.00
N ILE A 68 10.21 5.17 -5.63
CA ILE A 68 9.33 6.32 -5.77
C ILE A 68 9.82 7.40 -4.79
N ALA A 69 10.25 8.56 -5.31
CA ALA A 69 10.94 9.59 -4.53
C ALA A 69 10.08 10.19 -3.40
N GLU A 70 8.77 10.20 -3.59
CA GLU A 70 7.81 10.80 -2.68
C GLU A 70 6.47 10.04 -2.71
N TYR A 71 5.95 9.71 -1.53
CA TYR A 71 4.65 9.05 -1.37
C TYR A 71 3.80 9.77 -0.31
N TRP A 72 2.60 10.21 -0.70
CA TRP A 72 1.68 10.94 0.17
C TRP A 72 0.52 10.03 0.58
N ILE A 73 0.23 10.01 1.88
CA ILE A 73 -0.90 9.28 2.45
C ILE A 73 -1.81 10.28 3.13
N ILE A 74 -3.05 10.35 2.68
CA ILE A 74 -4.06 11.27 3.18
C ILE A 74 -4.95 10.50 4.15
N ASP A 75 -4.85 10.80 5.45
CA ASP A 75 -5.80 10.30 6.45
C ASP A 75 -6.92 11.31 6.64
N VAL A 76 -8.05 11.02 6.00
CA VAL A 76 -9.25 11.85 6.03
C VAL A 76 -9.95 11.87 7.39
N ASN A 77 -9.76 10.86 8.24
CA ASN A 77 -10.45 10.76 9.52
C ASN A 77 -9.86 11.73 10.54
N VAL A 78 -8.53 11.89 10.53
CA VAL A 78 -7.80 12.82 11.41
C VAL A 78 -7.34 14.09 10.70
N ARG A 79 -7.64 14.24 9.40
CA ARG A 79 -7.26 15.37 8.54
C ARG A 79 -5.76 15.64 8.57
N GLN A 80 -4.98 14.59 8.38
CA GLN A 80 -3.51 14.63 8.31
C GLN A 80 -3.00 14.07 6.99
N VAL A 81 -1.86 14.60 6.53
CA VAL A 81 -1.11 14.05 5.40
C VAL A 81 0.24 13.56 5.90
N TYR A 82 0.54 12.29 5.64
CA TYR A 82 1.86 11.71 5.85
C TYR A 82 2.63 11.78 4.54
N VAL A 83 3.79 12.42 4.55
CA VAL A 83 4.68 12.54 3.40
C VAL A 83 5.92 11.71 3.66
N LEU A 84 6.08 10.65 2.88
CA LEU A 84 7.21 9.73 2.96
C LEU A 84 8.20 10.04 1.84
N ARG A 85 9.47 10.21 2.20
CA ARG A 85 10.58 10.60 1.31
C ARG A 85 11.84 9.80 1.62
N GLU A 86 12.82 9.89 0.72
CA GLU A 86 14.10 9.17 0.82
C GLU A 86 13.89 7.64 0.85
N PRO A 87 13.51 7.03 -0.28
CA PRO A 87 13.20 5.60 -0.33
C PRO A 87 14.44 4.75 0.01
N GLY A 88 14.34 3.95 1.08
CA GLY A 88 15.31 2.92 1.48
C GLY A 88 14.94 1.52 0.95
N GLU A 89 15.68 0.50 1.40
CA GLU A 89 15.50 -0.89 0.95
C GLU A 89 14.23 -1.56 1.52
N GLU A 90 13.84 -1.19 2.74
CA GLU A 90 12.68 -1.77 3.45
C GLU A 90 11.48 -0.82 3.54
N THR A 91 11.73 0.49 3.57
CA THR A 91 10.73 1.56 3.67
C THR A 91 11.40 2.92 3.43
N TYR A 92 10.60 3.99 3.40
CA TYR A 92 11.09 5.37 3.40
C TYR A 92 11.83 5.74 4.69
N GLN A 93 12.87 6.54 4.57
CA GLN A 93 13.71 6.97 5.70
C GLN A 93 13.22 8.27 6.34
N GLN A 94 12.41 9.04 5.63
CA GLN A 94 11.81 10.27 6.12
C GLN A 94 10.28 10.16 6.11
N GLU A 95 9.64 10.53 7.22
CA GLU A 95 8.20 10.70 7.35
C GLU A 95 7.91 12.10 7.94
N ILE A 96 7.07 12.88 7.27
CA ILE A 96 6.60 14.18 7.72
C ILE A 96 5.08 14.10 7.89
N ILE A 97 4.56 14.58 9.02
CA ILE A 97 3.11 14.61 9.28
C ILE A 97 2.66 16.06 9.25
N LEU A 98 1.68 16.34 8.40
CA LEU A 98 1.16 17.68 8.17
C LEU A 98 -0.32 17.74 8.53
N ASP A 99 -0.71 18.75 9.30
CA ASP A 99 -2.11 19.08 9.56
C ASP A 99 -2.68 20.02 8.49
N GLY A 100 -3.98 20.30 8.55
CA GLY A 100 -4.68 21.15 7.59
C GLY A 100 -4.16 22.58 7.44
N ASN A 101 -3.39 23.11 8.40
CA ASN A 101 -2.85 24.48 8.32
C ASN A 101 -1.49 24.53 7.62
N ALA A 102 -0.87 23.38 7.40
CA ALA A 102 0.42 23.31 6.74
C ALA A 102 0.30 23.53 5.22
N LYS A 103 1.43 23.92 4.65
CA LYS A 103 1.65 23.95 3.21
C LYS A 103 2.85 23.10 2.86
N LEU A 104 2.84 22.49 1.69
CA LEU A 104 3.97 21.76 1.16
C LEU A 104 4.04 21.85 -0.36
N SER A 105 5.25 21.68 -0.89
CA SER A 105 5.48 21.49 -2.32
C SER A 105 5.85 20.03 -2.61
N PRO A 106 5.28 19.41 -3.66
CA PRO A 106 5.73 18.13 -4.18
C PRO A 106 7.20 18.19 -4.61
N LEU A 107 7.97 17.12 -4.40
CA LEU A 107 9.37 17.06 -4.84
C LEU A 107 9.51 17.15 -6.36
N ALA A 108 8.55 16.61 -7.11
CA ALA A 108 8.55 16.65 -8.57
C ALA A 108 8.20 18.04 -9.13
N PHE A 109 7.53 18.90 -8.34
CA PHE A 109 7.08 20.24 -8.73
C PHE A 109 7.29 21.22 -7.56
N PRO A 110 8.54 21.58 -7.21
CA PRO A 110 8.84 22.40 -6.02
C PRO A 110 8.19 23.79 -6.02
N GLU A 111 7.83 24.30 -7.20
CA GLU A 111 7.17 25.58 -7.42
C GLU A 111 5.67 25.57 -7.07
N ILE A 112 5.05 24.39 -6.98
CA ILE A 112 3.63 24.26 -6.65
C ILE A 112 3.49 24.15 -5.14
N GLU A 113 2.93 25.17 -4.50
CA GLU A 113 2.57 25.14 -3.09
C GLU A 113 1.12 24.63 -2.93
N VAL A 114 0.95 23.53 -2.19
CA VAL A 114 -0.36 22.94 -1.90
C VAL A 114 -0.72 23.19 -0.44
N GLU A 115 -1.92 23.72 -0.22
CA GLU A 115 -2.49 23.86 1.12
C GLU A 115 -3.11 22.52 1.55
N VAL A 116 -2.66 21.98 2.67
CA VAL A 116 -3.08 20.64 3.13
C VAL A 116 -4.58 20.58 3.41
N SER A 117 -5.18 21.69 3.88
CA SER A 117 -6.63 21.81 4.06
C SER A 117 -7.45 21.49 2.81
N GLN A 118 -6.93 21.76 1.61
CA GLN A 118 -7.65 21.55 0.34
C GLN A 118 -7.77 20.08 -0.04
N MET A 119 -7.00 19.18 0.59
CA MET A 119 -7.04 17.74 0.32
C MET A 119 -8.19 17.01 1.03
N PHE A 120 -8.93 17.69 1.90
CA PHE A 120 -10.01 17.13 2.71
C PHE A 120 -11.38 17.78 2.44
N LEU A 121 -11.53 18.45 1.30
CA LEU A 121 -12.73 19.16 0.89
C LEU A 121 -13.81 18.22 0.35
#